data_AF-A0A511XKU2-F1
#
_entry.id   AF-A0A511XKU2-F1
#
_cell.length_a   1.000
_cell.length_b   1.000
_cell.length_c   1.000
_cell.angle_alpha   90.00
_cell.angle_beta   90.00
_cell.angle_gamma   90.00
#
_symmetry.space_group_name_H-M   'P 1'
#
loop_
_entity.id
_entity.type
_entity.pdbx_description
1 polymer ?
#
loop_
_entity_poly.entity_id
_entity_poly.type
_entity_poly.pdbx_seq_one_letter_code
_entity_poly.pdbx_strand_id
1 'polypeptide(L)'
;MIGRSAPKTYTAHARDRIAERYDIELSRYEMEILARSIKTGDATYIFAHDDRGTEVWEVTHAASETQIQVVFDPRDEMIVTALYPGSWIYRRGYWMNSAYSVGLREQSSASALR
;
A
#
# COMPACT_ATOMS: atom_id res chain seq x y z
N MET A 1 -16.34 -17.05 27.69
CA MET A 1 -15.27 -16.18 27.12
C MET A 1 -15.37 -16.24 25.61
N ILE A 2 -15.87 -15.17 24.98
CA ILE A 2 -15.92 -15.09 23.51
C ILE A 2 -14.51 -14.70 23.09
N GLY A 3 -13.76 -15.62 22.49
CA GLY A 3 -12.42 -15.36 21.99
C GLY A 3 -12.48 -14.24 20.96
N ARG A 4 -11.98 -13.05 21.30
CA ARG A 4 -11.79 -11.98 20.32
C ARG A 4 -10.80 -12.52 19.29
N SER A 5 -11.28 -12.82 18.08
CA SER A 5 -10.43 -12.96 16.90
C SER A 5 -9.45 -11.80 16.90
N ALA A 6 -8.17 -12.07 16.66
CA ALA A 6 -7.20 -11.01 16.42
C ALA A 6 -7.77 -10.03 15.36
N PRO A 7 -7.56 -8.70 15.53
CA PRO A 7 -8.00 -7.74 14.55
C PRO A 7 -7.38 -8.09 13.19
N LYS A 8 -8.21 -8.12 12.15
CA LYS A 8 -7.73 -8.40 10.80
C LYS A 8 -6.91 -7.21 10.32
N THR A 9 -5.69 -7.46 9.87
CA THR A 9 -4.78 -6.44 9.32
C THR A 9 -5.03 -6.17 7.84
N TYR A 10 -6.02 -6.84 7.24
CA TYR A 10 -6.41 -6.68 5.85
C TYR A 10 -7.86 -7.13 5.61
N THR A 11 -8.48 -6.61 4.55
CA THR A 11 -9.80 -7.04 4.09
C THR A 11 -9.68 -8.20 3.10
N ALA A 12 -10.71 -9.06 3.01
CA ALA A 12 -10.76 -10.09 1.95
C ALA A 12 -10.68 -9.45 0.55
N HIS A 13 -11.35 -8.31 0.38
CA HIS A 13 -11.30 -7.51 -0.84
C HIS A 13 -9.85 -7.14 -1.23
N ALA A 14 -9.01 -6.72 -0.29
CA ALA A 14 -7.61 -6.40 -0.58
C ALA A 14 -6.85 -7.59 -1.18
N ARG A 15 -6.98 -8.77 -0.57
CA ARG A 15 -6.35 -9.99 -1.08
C ARG A 15 -6.84 -10.33 -2.48
N ASP A 16 -8.15 -10.30 -2.70
CA ASP A 16 -8.74 -10.63 -4.01
C ASP A 16 -8.28 -9.63 -5.09
N ARG A 17 -8.10 -8.35 -4.72
CA ARG A 17 -7.55 -7.33 -5.63
C ARG A 17 -6.06 -7.53 -5.93
N ILE A 18 -5.28 -8.08 -5.00
CA ILE A 18 -3.87 -8.41 -5.26
C ILE A 18 -3.79 -9.55 -6.28
N ALA A 19 -4.57 -10.62 -6.08
CA ALA A 19 -4.65 -11.73 -7.02
C ALA A 19 -5.04 -11.24 -8.43
N GLU A 20 -6.09 -10.43 -8.54
CA GLU A 20 -6.57 -9.93 -9.84
C GLU A 20 -5.56 -9.00 -10.55
N ARG A 21 -4.87 -8.12 -9.82
CA ARG A 21 -4.09 -7.03 -10.41
C ARG A 21 -2.60 -7.31 -10.56
N TYR A 22 -2.10 -8.23 -9.74
CA TYR A 22 -0.68 -8.59 -9.69
C TYR A 22 -0.43 -10.05 -10.05
N ASP A 23 -1.48 -10.86 -10.24
CA ASP A 23 -1.38 -12.31 -10.47
C ASP A 23 -0.67 -13.04 -9.31
N ILE A 24 -0.92 -12.59 -8.08
CA ILE A 24 -0.32 -13.13 -6.85
C ILE A 24 -1.42 -13.57 -5.89
N GLU A 25 -1.54 -14.88 -5.71
CA GLU A 25 -2.38 -15.49 -4.69
C GLU A 25 -1.67 -15.49 -3.34
N LEU A 26 -2.12 -14.61 -2.44
CA LEU A 26 -1.53 -14.48 -1.11
C LEU A 26 -2.29 -15.29 -0.06
N SER A 27 -1.55 -16.07 0.72
CA SER A 27 -2.06 -16.67 1.94
C SER A 27 -2.39 -15.60 2.99
N ARG A 28 -3.13 -16.00 4.02
CA ARG A 28 -3.36 -15.12 5.19
C ARG A 28 -2.06 -14.65 5.83
N TYR A 29 -1.08 -15.54 5.93
CA TYR A 29 0.21 -15.23 6.53
C TYR A 29 0.99 -14.19 5.72
N GLU A 30 0.98 -14.31 4.39
CA GLU A 30 1.64 -13.33 3.52
C GLU A 30 0.93 -11.97 3.57
N MET A 31 -0.39 -11.94 3.63
CA MET A 31 -1.14 -10.69 3.85
C MET A 31 -0.78 -10.03 5.19
N GLU A 32 -0.60 -10.83 6.24
CA GLU A 32 -0.15 -10.33 7.55
C GLU A 32 1.28 -9.76 7.49
N ILE A 33 2.17 -10.37 6.69
CA ILE A 33 3.52 -9.83 6.42
C ILE A 33 3.44 -8.50 5.68
N LEU A 34 2.62 -8.38 4.63
CA LEU A 34 2.45 -7.12 3.89
C LEU A 34 1.89 -6.00 4.76
N ALA A 35 0.94 -6.30 5.64
CA ALA A 35 0.42 -5.30 6.57
C ALA A 35 1.47 -4.90 7.61
N ARG A 36 2.33 -5.84 8.03
CA ARG A 36 3.41 -5.58 8.98
C ARG A 36 4.49 -4.69 8.38
N SER A 37 4.88 -4.87 7.12
CA SER A 37 5.92 -4.05 6.48
C SER A 37 5.58 -2.56 6.46
N ILE A 38 4.30 -2.22 6.31
CA ILE A 38 3.80 -0.85 6.45
C ILE A 38 4.06 -0.31 7.86
N LYS A 39 3.80 -1.11 8.89
CA LYS A 39 3.99 -0.71 10.30
C LYS A 39 5.45 -0.65 10.73
N THR A 40 6.31 -1.51 10.17
CA THR A 40 7.74 -1.59 10.51
C THR A 40 8.62 -0.65 9.69
N GLY A 41 8.05 0.04 8.69
CA GLY A 41 8.77 0.98 7.83
C GLY A 41 9.53 0.32 6.68
N ASP A 42 9.25 -0.95 6.40
CA ASP A 42 9.81 -1.69 5.26
C ASP A 42 9.04 -1.44 3.96
N ALA A 43 7.89 -0.77 4.05
CA ALA A 43 7.10 -0.29 2.91
C ALA A 43 7.40 1.18 2.59
N THR A 44 7.19 1.56 1.33
CA THR A 44 7.34 2.93 0.87
C THR A 44 6.00 3.66 0.94
N TYR A 45 5.93 4.73 1.75
CA TYR A 45 4.79 5.64 1.71
C TYR A 45 4.77 6.42 0.40
N ILE A 46 3.63 6.43 -0.30
CA ILE A 46 3.47 7.18 -1.55
C ILE A 46 2.74 8.50 -1.29
N PHE A 47 1.48 8.46 -0.84
CA PHE A 47 0.71 9.67 -0.50
C PHE A 47 -0.60 9.35 0.26
N ALA A 48 -1.19 10.37 0.89
CA ALA A 48 -2.53 10.29 1.47
C ALA A 48 -3.61 10.32 0.37
N HIS A 49 -4.40 9.25 0.28
CA HIS A 49 -5.37 8.96 -0.76
C HIS A 49 -6.62 9.84 -0.68
N ASP A 50 -7.20 10.02 0.50
CA ASP A 50 -8.42 10.79 0.70
C ASP A 50 -8.38 11.66 1.97
N ASP A 51 -9.37 12.53 2.12
CA ASP A 51 -9.54 13.41 3.29
C ASP A 51 -9.89 12.63 4.57
N ARG A 52 -10.22 11.34 4.45
CA ARG A 52 -10.45 10.45 5.60
C ARG A 52 -9.13 9.96 6.20
N GLY A 53 -8.01 10.17 5.50
CA GLY A 53 -6.68 9.82 5.98
C GLY A 53 -6.25 8.42 5.58
N THR A 54 -6.88 7.81 4.57
CA THR A 54 -6.34 6.60 3.96
C THR A 54 -5.05 6.92 3.20
N GLU A 55 -4.16 5.96 3.08
CA GLU A 55 -2.81 6.15 2.57
C GLU A 55 -2.49 5.12 1.50
N VAL A 56 -1.77 5.54 0.46
CA VAL A 56 -1.22 4.62 -0.54
C VAL A 56 0.22 4.28 -0.16
N TRP A 57 0.48 3.00 -0.08
CA TRP A 57 1.78 2.41 0.23
C TRP A 57 2.21 1.46 -0.87
N GLU A 58 3.51 1.36 -1.09
CA GLU A 58 4.12 0.35 -1.95
C GLU A 58 4.87 -0.65 -1.08
N VAL A 59 4.53 -1.93 -1.25
CA VAL A 59 5.09 -3.04 -0.50
C VAL A 59 5.68 -4.04 -1.46
N THR A 60 6.92 -4.46 -1.21
CA THR A 60 7.55 -5.53 -1.99
C THR A 60 7.08 -6.89 -1.49
N HIS A 61 6.44 -7.67 -2.36
CA HIS A 61 6.18 -9.07 -2.10
C HIS A 61 7.47 -9.88 -2.32
N ALA A 62 8.06 -10.38 -1.23
CA ALA A 62 9.40 -10.95 -1.24
C ALA A 62 9.57 -12.16 -2.17
N ALA A 63 8.55 -13.03 -2.27
CA ALA A 63 8.67 -14.26 -3.06
C ALA A 63 8.68 -14.01 -4.58
N SER A 64 7.98 -12.97 -5.04
CA SER A 64 7.88 -12.63 -6.46
C SER A 64 8.62 -11.34 -6.85
N GLU A 65 9.30 -10.71 -5.88
CA GLU A 65 9.94 -9.39 -6.01
C GLU A 65 9.02 -8.29 -6.58
N THR A 66 7.70 -8.49 -6.47
CA THR A 66 6.71 -7.60 -7.10
C THR A 66 6.38 -6.44 -6.16
N GLN A 67 6.42 -5.22 -6.70
CA GLN A 67 5.94 -4.04 -5.99
C GLN A 67 4.42 -3.95 -6.05
N ILE A 68 3.78 -4.10 -4.90
CA ILE A 68 2.33 -4.06 -4.74
C ILE A 68 1.94 -2.72 -4.12
N GLN A 69 1.06 -2.00 -4.80
CA GLN A 69 0.51 -0.75 -4.28
C GLN A 69 -0.81 -1.03 -3.58
N VAL A 70 -0.91 -0.61 -2.33
CA VAL A 70 -2.06 -0.87 -1.47
C VAL A 70 -2.58 0.40 -0.83
N VAL A 71 -3.88 0.41 -0.58
CA VAL A 71 -4.54 1.43 0.25
C VAL A 71 -4.61 0.90 1.67
N PHE A 72 -4.01 1.63 2.59
CA PHE A 72 -3.97 1.37 4.01
C PHE A 72 -4.87 2.38 4.74
N ASP A 73 -5.66 1.90 5.69
CA ASP A 73 -6.37 2.75 6.65
C ASP A 73 -5.57 2.75 7.97
N PRO A 74 -4.94 3.88 8.34
CA PRO A 74 -4.19 3.99 9.59
C PRO A 74 -5.07 3.94 10.84
N ARG A 75 -6.37 4.25 10.73
CA ARG A 75 -7.29 4.26 11.89
C ARG A 75 -7.66 2.84 12.31
N ASP A 76 -7.94 2.01 11.32
CA ASP A 76 -8.27 0.60 11.51
C ASP A 76 -7.04 -0.31 11.40
N GLU A 77 -5.88 0.28 11.12
CA GLU A 77 -4.59 -0.38 10.89
C GLU A 77 -4.66 -1.56 9.90
N MET A 78 -5.36 -1.37 8.79
CA MET A 78 -5.64 -2.44 7.84
C MET A 78 -5.41 -2.07 6.38
N ILE A 79 -5.02 -3.06 5.58
CA ILE A 79 -5.02 -2.95 4.12
C ILE A 79 -6.47 -3.10 3.62
N VAL A 80 -6.98 -2.05 2.99
CA VAL A 80 -8.37 -1.96 2.51
C VAL A 80 -8.51 -2.50 1.09
N THR A 81 -7.59 -2.16 0.19
CA THR A 81 -7.58 -2.61 -1.21
C THR A 81 -6.17 -2.55 -1.79
N ALA A 82 -5.97 -3.15 -2.96
CA ALA A 82 -4.78 -2.90 -3.79
C ALA A 82 -5.09 -1.82 -4.83
N LEU A 83 -4.11 -1.37 -5.61
CA LEU A 83 -4.31 -0.53 -6.80
C LEU A 83 -3.80 -1.28 -8.03
N TYR A 84 -4.10 -0.80 -9.24
CA TYR A 84 -3.37 -1.28 -10.41
C TYR A 84 -1.96 -0.65 -10.41
N PRO A 85 -0.93 -1.37 -10.86
CA PRO A 85 0.36 -0.76 -11.15
C PRO A 85 0.19 0.46 -12.07
N GLY A 86 0.76 1.60 -11.70
CA GLY A 86 0.68 2.83 -12.49
C GLY A 86 -0.72 3.44 -12.59
N SER A 87 -1.60 3.18 -11.62
CA SER A 87 -2.91 3.84 -11.52
C SER A 87 -2.76 5.36 -11.53
N TRP A 88 -3.63 6.04 -12.29
CA TRP A 88 -3.80 7.48 -12.18
C TRP A 88 -4.69 7.80 -10.99
N ILE A 89 -4.22 8.69 -10.13
CA ILE A 89 -4.87 9.02 -8.86
C ILE A 89 -5.01 10.53 -8.79
N TYR A 90 -6.23 10.99 -8.49
CA TYR A 90 -6.52 12.40 -8.39
C TYR A 90 -6.27 12.88 -6.96
N ARG A 91 -5.38 13.86 -6.80
CA ARG A 91 -5.02 14.40 -5.49
C ARG A 91 -4.83 15.90 -5.59
N ARG A 92 -5.42 16.67 -4.66
CA ARG A 92 -5.20 18.11 -4.51
C ARG A 92 -5.28 18.90 -5.83
N GLY A 93 -6.24 18.54 -6.70
CA GLY A 93 -6.46 19.24 -7.96
C GLY A 93 -5.74 18.68 -9.19
N TYR A 94 -4.85 17.69 -9.04
CA TYR A 94 -4.07 17.12 -10.16
C TYR A 94 -4.11 15.60 -10.21
N TRP A 95 -3.97 15.04 -11.42
CA TRP A 95 -3.78 13.62 -11.64
C TRP A 95 -2.30 13.28 -11.51
N MET A 96 -1.97 12.30 -10.67
CA MET A 96 -0.63 11.73 -10.52
C MET A 96 -0.66 10.26 -10.94
N ASN A 97 0.41 9.79 -11.56
CA ASN A 97 0.57 8.38 -11.83
C ASN A 97 1.35 7.72 -10.68
N SER A 98 0.79 6.65 -10.15
CA SER A 98 1.27 5.99 -8.95
C SER A 98 2.63 5.28 -9.13
N ALA A 99 3.05 5.01 -10.37
CA ALA A 99 4.38 4.46 -10.66
C ALA A 99 5.51 5.49 -10.53
N TYR A 100 5.21 6.79 -10.68
CA TYR A 100 6.23 7.86 -10.66
C TYR A 100 6.31 8.61 -9.33
N SER A 101 5.42 8.31 -8.38
CA SER A 101 5.36 9.05 -7.12
C SER A 101 6.43 8.62 -6.10
N VAL A 102 7.07 7.47 -6.32
CA VAL A 102 8.27 7.04 -5.57
C VAL A 102 9.49 7.90 -5.93
N GLY A 103 9.62 8.32 -7.19
CA GLY A 103 10.78 9.08 -7.71
C GLY A 103 10.84 10.57 -7.34
N LEU A 104 9.76 11.15 -6.79
CA LEU A 104 9.74 12.56 -6.40
C LEU A 104 10.59 12.85 -5.15
N ARG A 105 10.89 11.83 -4.33
CA ARG A 105 11.75 11.97 -3.15
C ARG A 105 13.24 12.06 -3.52
N GLU A 106 13.68 11.32 -4.53
CA GLU A 106 15.09 11.36 -4.98
C GLU A 106 15.45 12.71 -5.63
N GLN A 107 14.51 13.33 -6.36
CA GLN A 107 14.75 14.64 -6.97
C GLN A 107 14.71 15.79 -5.95
N SER A 108 13.86 15.70 -4.92
CA SER A 108 13.81 16.74 -3.89
C SER A 108 15.01 16.68 -2.92
N SER A 109 15.60 15.51 -2.69
CA SER A 109 16.88 15.38 -1.99
C SER A 109 18.08 15.86 -2.83
N ALA A 110 18.05 15.69 -4.15
CA ALA A 110 19.09 16.19 -5.05
C ALA A 110 19.08 17.72 -5.23
N SER A 111 17.90 18.36 -5.15
CA SER A 111 17.78 19.83 -5.22
C SER A 111 18.04 20.55 -3.90
N ALA A 112 18.01 19.87 -2.76
CA ALA A 112 18.31 20.46 -1.45
C ALA A 112 19.82 20.53 -1.12
N LEU A 113 20.68 20.00 -2.01
CA LEU A 113 22.14 19.97 -1.88
C LEU A 113 22.87 20.87 -2.90
N ARG A 114 22.17 21.83 -3.52
CA ARG A 114 22.77 22.86 -4.39
C ARG A 114 22.64 24.25 -3.81
#